data_AF-A0A813RLB7-F1
#
_entry.id   AF-A0A813RLB7-F1
#
_cell.length_a   1.000
_cell.length_b   1.000
_cell.length_c   1.000
_cell.angle_alpha   90.00
_cell.angle_beta   90.00
_cell.angle_gamma   90.00
#
_symmetry.space_group_name_H-M   'P 1'
#
loop_
_entity.id
_entity.type
_entity.pdbx_description
1 polymer ?
#
loop_
_entity_poly.entity_id
_entity_poly.type
_entity_poly.pdbx_seq_one_letter_code
_entity_poly.pdbx_strand_id
1 'polypeptide(L)'
;MTFFHFLNCVGLSCAPYFITYKYAGLAEYSAFWKFIQTGFLYLFVQFCKMMLLATFFPAFDDSKFDVLVEFLKITVDLGDLIGLYIAMTRIAGKCEIKYLIAGIGWATAELIMTKFIPLWIGARGSEFDWKYIQMSLDSNISLVQHISTALLVYLYNRNDTSRYAKSIMFLIILCCYRPLIAEILVHGVGLGSWSLILCKALFTSFIGLIGLSLFYGVQSGYSTSYLQSSR
;
A
#
# COMPACT_ATOMS: atom_id res chain seq x y z
N MET A 1 19.14 23.71 12.99
CA MET A 1 19.29 22.83 11.81
C MET A 1 18.42 21.58 11.87
N THR A 2 18.23 20.96 13.04
CA THR A 2 17.50 19.68 13.16
C THR A 2 16.00 19.75 12.77
N PHE A 3 15.29 20.84 13.15
CA PHE A 3 13.91 21.09 12.72
C PHE A 3 13.76 21.30 11.20
N PHE A 4 14.80 21.82 10.54
CA PHE A 4 14.79 21.99 9.09
C PHE A 4 14.88 20.64 8.37
N HIS A 5 15.74 19.74 8.83
CA HIS A 5 15.82 18.37 8.30
C HIS A 5 14.51 17.59 8.51
N PHE A 6 13.88 17.76 9.68
CA PHE A 6 12.56 17.19 9.95
C PHE A 6 11.51 17.64 8.94
N LEU A 7 11.35 18.96 8.79
CA LEU A 7 10.38 19.54 7.87
C LEU A 7 10.64 19.11 6.42
N ASN A 8 11.90 18.98 6.01
CA ASN A 8 12.25 18.51 4.68
C ASN A 8 11.87 17.03 4.49
N CYS A 9 12.17 16.15 5.44
CA CYS A 9 11.81 14.73 5.32
C CYS A 9 10.30 14.52 5.40
N VAL A 10 9.61 15.21 6.31
CA VAL A 10 8.13 15.18 6.41
C VAL A 10 7.50 15.80 5.18
N GLY A 11 8.04 16.90 4.67
CA GLY A 11 7.59 17.51 3.42
C GLY A 11 7.74 16.56 2.24
N LEU A 12 8.90 15.89 2.13
CA LEU A 12 9.19 14.93 1.07
C LEU A 12 8.27 13.69 1.13
N SER A 13 7.91 13.23 2.33
CA SER A 13 6.95 12.13 2.49
C SER A 13 5.49 12.56 2.32
N CYS A 14 5.09 13.72 2.84
CA CYS A 14 3.68 14.14 2.87
C CYS A 14 3.23 14.83 1.57
N ALA A 15 4.14 15.43 0.80
CA ALA A 15 3.79 16.16 -0.41
C ALA A 15 3.05 15.28 -1.43
N PRO A 16 3.51 14.04 -1.76
CA PRO A 16 2.78 13.20 -2.71
C PRO A 16 1.38 12.80 -2.23
N TYR A 17 1.19 12.59 -0.93
CA TYR A 17 -0.11 12.28 -0.32
C TYR A 17 -1.08 13.46 -0.44
N PHE A 18 -0.59 14.67 -0.16
CA PHE A 18 -1.40 15.88 -0.29
C PHE A 18 -1.76 16.19 -1.75
N ILE A 19 -0.79 16.06 -2.67
CA ILE A 19 -0.99 16.23 -4.11
C ILE A 19 -2.03 15.24 -4.62
N THR A 20 -1.88 13.94 -4.32
CA THR A 20 -2.86 12.93 -4.76
C THR A 20 -4.25 13.18 -4.19
N TYR A 21 -4.37 13.54 -2.91
CA TYR A 21 -5.67 13.87 -2.31
C TYR A 21 -6.36 15.06 -3.01
N LYS A 22 -5.60 16.12 -3.32
CA LYS A 22 -6.14 17.34 -3.92
C LYS A 22 -6.47 17.16 -5.40
N TYR A 23 -5.54 16.63 -6.20
CA TYR A 23 -5.70 16.53 -7.65
C TYR A 23 -6.62 15.40 -8.10
N ALA A 24 -6.86 14.40 -7.26
CA ALA A 24 -7.86 13.38 -7.56
C ALA A 24 -9.31 13.81 -7.26
N GLY A 25 -9.54 15.05 -6.83
CA GLY A 25 -10.88 15.59 -6.60
C GLY A 25 -11.60 14.99 -5.38
N LEU A 26 -10.89 14.31 -4.45
CA LEU A 26 -11.51 13.71 -3.27
C LEU A 26 -12.18 14.75 -2.36
N ALA A 27 -11.62 15.97 -2.33
CA ALA A 27 -12.14 17.07 -1.54
C ALA A 27 -13.59 17.45 -1.94
N GLU A 28 -13.94 17.33 -3.23
CA GLU A 28 -15.27 17.67 -3.76
C GLU A 28 -16.33 16.65 -3.34
N TYR A 29 -15.94 15.39 -3.13
CA TYR A 29 -16.85 14.31 -2.77
C TYR A 29 -17.14 14.19 -1.27
N SER A 30 -16.79 15.20 -0.46
CA SER A 30 -16.87 15.14 1.01
C SER A 30 -16.18 13.89 1.59
N ALA A 31 -15.12 13.42 0.92
CA ALA A 31 -14.47 12.14 1.19
C ALA A 31 -13.65 12.12 2.48
N PHE A 32 -13.43 13.28 3.11
CA PHE A 32 -12.56 13.43 4.29
C PHE A 32 -12.96 12.53 5.46
N TRP A 33 -14.26 12.43 5.76
CA TRP A 33 -14.72 11.58 6.88
C TRP A 33 -14.51 10.09 6.60
N LYS A 34 -14.73 9.67 5.35
CA LYS A 34 -14.51 8.29 4.92
C LYS A 34 -13.02 7.94 4.90
N PHE A 35 -12.19 8.89 4.49
CA PHE A 35 -10.74 8.79 4.56
C PHE A 35 -10.26 8.56 6.01
N ILE A 36 -10.76 9.35 6.97
CA ILE A 36 -10.45 9.15 8.40
C ILE A 36 -10.94 7.78 8.88
N GLN A 37 -12.15 7.37 8.50
CA GLN A 37 -12.70 6.07 8.86
C GLN A 37 -11.84 4.91 8.34
N THR A 38 -11.34 5.00 7.11
CA THR A 38 -10.37 4.03 6.58
C THR A 38 -9.09 4.01 7.41
N GLY A 39 -8.60 5.17 7.85
CA GLY A 39 -7.44 5.24 8.73
C GLY A 39 -7.67 4.55 10.08
N PHE A 40 -8.84 4.72 10.71
CA PHE A 40 -9.18 3.98 11.92
C PHE A 40 -9.29 2.47 11.69
N LEU A 41 -9.83 2.04 10.55
CA LEU A 41 -9.88 0.62 10.21
C LEU A 41 -8.46 0.04 10.04
N TYR A 42 -7.54 0.79 9.43
CA TYR A 42 -6.12 0.41 9.37
C TYR A 42 -5.55 0.18 10.77
N LEU A 43 -5.77 1.10 11.71
CA LEU A 43 -5.27 0.96 13.08
C LEU A 43 -5.79 -0.31 13.75
N PHE A 44 -7.07 -0.60 13.57
CA PHE A 44 -7.67 -1.80 14.15
C PHE A 44 -7.09 -3.08 13.54
N VAL A 45 -6.97 -3.16 12.21
CA VAL A 45 -6.39 -4.32 11.53
C VAL A 45 -4.92 -4.50 11.92
N GLN A 46 -4.15 -3.42 11.95
CA GLN A 46 -2.74 -3.46 12.33
C GLN A 46 -2.55 -3.88 13.79
N PHE A 47 -3.42 -3.43 14.70
CA PHE A 47 -3.41 -3.88 16.09
C PHE A 47 -3.68 -5.38 16.21
N CYS A 48 -4.72 -5.88 15.53
CA CYS A 48 -5.04 -7.31 15.49
C CYS A 48 -3.88 -8.13 14.90
N LYS A 49 -3.27 -7.65 13.82
CA LYS A 49 -2.10 -8.26 13.17
C LYS A 49 -0.92 -8.39 14.13
N MET A 50 -0.58 -7.31 14.83
CA MET A 50 0.54 -7.33 15.77
C MET A 50 0.28 -8.22 16.98
N MET A 51 -0.98 -8.29 17.47
CA MET A 51 -1.37 -9.20 18.55
C MET A 51 -1.29 -10.67 18.12
N LEU A 52 -1.74 -11.01 16.90
CA LEU A 52 -1.62 -12.36 16.36
C LEU A 52 -0.17 -12.77 16.16
N LEU A 53 0.65 -11.87 15.58
CA LEU A 53 2.08 -12.13 15.39
C LEU A 53 2.78 -12.38 16.74
N ALA A 54 2.52 -11.55 17.74
CA ALA A 54 3.13 -11.70 19.07
C ALA A 54 2.66 -12.95 19.83
N THR A 55 1.42 -13.41 19.61
CA THR A 55 0.85 -14.57 20.33
C THR A 55 1.29 -15.90 19.71
N PHE A 56 1.28 -16.00 18.38
CA PHE A 56 1.58 -17.25 17.66
C PHE A 56 3.05 -17.38 17.24
N PHE A 57 3.77 -16.26 17.13
CA PHE A 57 5.20 -16.23 16.80
C PHE A 57 5.98 -15.50 17.91
N PRO A 58 6.06 -16.06 19.13
CA PRO A 58 7.07 -15.63 20.08
C PRO A 58 8.46 -15.79 19.42
N ALA A 59 9.42 -14.94 19.77
CA ALA A 59 10.76 -14.94 19.16
C ALA A 59 11.41 -16.33 19.23
N PHE A 60 11.28 -17.13 18.17
CA PHE A 60 12.06 -18.34 17.96
C PHE A 60 13.41 -17.89 17.40
N ASP A 61 14.52 -18.40 17.97
CA ASP A 61 15.90 -17.97 17.71
C ASP A 61 16.17 -17.59 16.24
N ASP A 62 16.65 -16.36 16.02
CA ASP A 62 16.90 -15.64 14.75
C ASP A 62 17.87 -16.32 13.75
N SER A 63 18.31 -17.54 14.01
CA SER A 63 19.38 -18.21 13.26
C SER A 63 18.89 -19.19 12.18
N LYS A 64 17.59 -19.48 12.10
CA LYS A 64 17.02 -20.36 11.07
C LYS A 64 15.89 -19.68 10.30
N PHE A 65 16.07 -19.60 8.98
CA PHE A 65 15.02 -19.25 8.05
C PHE A 65 13.96 -20.37 8.06
N ASP A 66 12.90 -20.16 8.83
CA ASP A 66 11.81 -21.13 8.93
C ASP A 66 10.71 -20.79 7.91
N VAL A 67 10.68 -21.56 6.82
CA VAL A 67 9.68 -21.42 5.73
C VAL A 67 8.24 -21.41 6.26
N LEU A 68 7.95 -22.19 7.32
CA LEU A 68 6.63 -22.22 7.94
C LEU A 68 6.26 -20.90 8.63
N VAL A 69 7.22 -20.26 9.30
CA VAL A 69 7.00 -18.96 9.97
C VAL A 69 6.76 -17.88 8.92
N GLU A 70 7.51 -17.89 7.83
CA GLU A 70 7.30 -16.95 6.73
C GLU A 70 5.95 -17.14 6.03
N PHE A 71 5.56 -18.38 5.75
CA PHE A 71 4.25 -18.69 5.18
C PHE A 71 3.11 -18.22 6.09
N LEU A 72 3.25 -18.38 7.40
CA LEU A 72 2.25 -17.91 8.35
C LEU A 72 2.21 -16.38 8.46
N LYS A 73 3.36 -15.69 8.41
CA LYS A 73 3.41 -14.21 8.31
C LYS A 73 2.61 -13.72 7.10
N ILE A 74 2.77 -14.37 5.95
CA ILE A 74 2.00 -14.05 4.73
C ILE A 74 0.49 -14.26 4.94
N THR A 75 0.10 -15.30 5.69
CA THR A 75 -1.31 -15.54 6.02
C THR A 75 -1.89 -14.41 6.87
N VAL A 76 -1.11 -13.86 7.80
CA VAL A 76 -1.51 -12.69 8.58
C VAL A 76 -1.58 -11.43 7.71
N ASP A 77 -0.66 -11.28 6.73
CA ASP A 77 -0.66 -10.16 5.78
C ASP A 77 -1.90 -10.15 4.87
N LEU A 78 -2.54 -11.30 4.61
CA LEU A 78 -3.84 -11.35 3.91
C LEU A 78 -4.94 -10.59 4.67
N GLY A 79 -4.80 -10.43 5.98
CA GLY A 79 -5.71 -9.61 6.80
C GLY A 79 -5.79 -8.16 6.34
N ASP A 80 -4.69 -7.60 5.80
CA ASP A 80 -4.66 -6.23 5.29
C ASP A 80 -5.51 -6.10 4.01
N LEU A 81 -5.57 -7.14 3.17
CA LEU A 81 -6.47 -7.17 2.01
C LEU A 81 -7.93 -7.20 2.41
N ILE A 82 -8.27 -7.99 3.44
CA ILE A 82 -9.62 -8.07 4.00
C ILE A 82 -10.01 -6.70 4.58
N GLY A 83 -9.09 -6.04 5.28
CA GLY A 83 -9.27 -4.68 5.79
C GLY A 83 -9.56 -3.67 4.68
N LEU A 84 -8.77 -3.68 3.60
CA LEU A 84 -9.00 -2.84 2.42
C LEU A 84 -10.35 -3.13 1.74
N TYR A 85 -10.73 -4.40 1.62
CA TYR A 85 -12.03 -4.80 1.11
C TYR A 85 -13.18 -4.22 1.96
N ILE A 86 -13.10 -4.39 3.28
CA ILE A 86 -14.09 -3.84 4.22
C ILE A 86 -14.13 -2.31 4.11
N ALA A 87 -12.98 -1.63 4.01
CA ALA A 87 -12.91 -0.19 3.82
C ALA A 87 -13.73 0.25 2.60
N MET A 88 -13.57 -0.45 1.47
CA MET A 88 -14.27 -0.12 0.22
C MET A 88 -15.77 -0.37 0.29
N THR A 89 -16.23 -1.39 1.02
CA THR A 89 -17.68 -1.63 1.21
C THR A 89 -18.36 -0.54 2.01
N ARG A 90 -17.63 0.13 2.92
CA ARG A 90 -18.13 1.26 3.72
C ARG A 90 -18.20 2.57 2.94
N ILE A 91 -17.47 2.68 1.83
CA ILE A 91 -17.44 3.88 1.00
C ILE A 91 -18.55 3.83 -0.06
N ALA A 92 -19.63 4.59 0.17
CA ALA A 92 -20.64 4.85 -0.85
C ALA A 92 -20.15 5.92 -1.85
N GLY A 93 -20.43 5.74 -3.15
CA GLY A 93 -20.04 6.69 -4.20
C GLY A 93 -19.63 6.01 -5.51
N LYS A 94 -19.14 6.83 -6.47
CA LYS A 94 -18.58 6.33 -7.73
C LYS A 94 -17.44 5.37 -7.48
N CYS A 95 -17.43 4.28 -8.25
CA CYS A 95 -16.45 3.21 -8.21
C CYS A 95 -14.99 3.70 -8.17
N GLU A 96 -14.66 4.67 -9.02
CA GLU A 96 -13.31 5.20 -9.20
C GLU A 96 -12.75 5.87 -7.93
N ILE A 97 -13.65 6.41 -7.12
CA ILE A 97 -13.29 7.18 -5.93
C ILE A 97 -13.12 6.24 -4.74
N LYS A 98 -13.79 5.07 -4.74
CA LYS A 98 -13.77 4.12 -3.62
C LYS A 98 -12.37 3.57 -3.35
N TYR A 99 -11.73 3.01 -4.38
CA TYR A 99 -10.40 2.42 -4.22
C TYR A 99 -9.35 3.49 -3.88
N LEU A 100 -9.53 4.71 -4.38
CA LEU A 100 -8.59 5.80 -4.17
C LEU A 100 -8.67 6.36 -2.75
N ILE A 101 -9.88 6.57 -2.21
CA ILE A 101 -10.06 6.91 -0.79
C ILE A 101 -9.49 5.81 0.11
N ALA A 102 -9.80 4.54 -0.20
CA ALA A 102 -9.32 3.42 0.59
C ALA A 102 -7.78 3.32 0.58
N GLY A 103 -7.16 3.39 -0.61
CA GLY A 103 -5.71 3.29 -0.76
C GLY A 103 -4.94 4.44 -0.13
N ILE A 104 -5.36 5.70 -0.39
CA ILE A 104 -4.70 6.88 0.20
C ILE A 104 -4.92 6.91 1.72
N GLY A 105 -6.12 6.58 2.20
CA GLY A 105 -6.43 6.51 3.63
C GLY A 105 -5.57 5.49 4.37
N TRP A 106 -5.48 4.28 3.82
CA TRP A 106 -4.64 3.21 4.36
C TRP A 106 -3.16 3.60 4.39
N ALA A 107 -2.64 4.10 3.27
CA ALA A 107 -1.25 4.55 3.18
C ALA A 107 -0.93 5.71 4.12
N THR A 108 -1.87 6.64 4.33
CA THR A 108 -1.64 7.80 5.21
C THR A 108 -1.60 7.35 6.67
N ALA A 109 -2.49 6.44 7.06
CA ALA A 109 -2.48 5.87 8.40
C ALA A 109 -1.18 5.10 8.66
N GLU A 110 -0.70 4.33 7.68
CA GLU A 110 0.60 3.67 7.75
C GLU A 110 1.76 4.66 7.89
N LEU A 111 1.79 5.74 7.09
CA LEU A 111 2.82 6.78 7.18
C LEU A 111 2.86 7.39 8.59
N ILE A 112 1.70 7.77 9.13
CA ILE A 112 1.61 8.40 10.45
C ILE A 112 2.06 7.42 11.54
N MET A 113 1.62 6.17 11.49
CA MET A 113 1.93 5.22 12.57
C MET A 113 3.35 4.67 12.51
N THR A 114 3.86 4.36 11.31
CA THR A 114 5.14 3.65 11.16
C THR A 114 6.31 4.61 10.93
N LYS A 115 6.06 5.75 10.26
CA LYS A 115 7.14 6.62 9.79
C LYS A 115 7.24 7.96 10.52
N PHE A 116 6.16 8.45 11.13
CA PHE A 116 6.20 9.73 11.83
C PHE A 116 7.12 9.72 13.04
N ILE A 117 7.04 8.68 13.88
CA ILE A 117 7.82 8.58 15.12
C ILE A 117 9.34 8.52 14.83
N PRO A 118 9.84 7.65 13.93
CA PRO A 118 11.28 7.63 13.67
C PRO A 118 11.79 8.90 12.98
N LEU A 119 10.97 9.56 12.15
CA LEU A 119 11.31 10.88 11.58
C LEU A 119 11.39 11.96 12.66
N TRP A 120 10.46 11.96 13.61
CA TRP A 120 10.46 12.89 14.75
C TRP A 120 11.66 12.69 15.69
N ILE A 121 12.00 11.44 16.00
CA ILE A 121 13.16 11.13 16.83
C ILE A 121 14.46 11.44 16.08
N GLY A 122 14.51 11.16 14.78
CA GLY A 122 15.65 11.51 13.93
C GLY A 122 15.93 13.01 13.88
N ALA A 123 14.87 13.81 13.90
CA ALA A 123 14.95 15.26 14.03
C ALA A 123 15.47 15.77 15.38
N ARG A 124 15.66 14.90 16.38
CA ARG A 124 16.30 15.26 17.64
C ARG A 124 17.79 14.94 17.67
N GLY A 125 18.30 14.20 16.69
CA GLY A 125 19.73 13.90 16.54
C GLY A 125 20.53 15.13 16.14
N SER A 126 21.81 15.18 16.57
CA SER A 126 22.73 16.27 16.23
C SER A 126 23.25 16.18 14.79
N GLU A 127 23.12 15.03 14.14
CA GLU A 127 23.66 14.72 12.82
C GLU A 127 22.57 14.14 11.92
N PHE A 128 22.64 14.46 10.62
CA PHE A 128 21.62 14.08 9.65
C PHE A 128 22.05 12.84 8.87
N ASP A 129 21.27 11.76 9.03
CA ASP A 129 21.51 10.50 8.34
C ASP A 129 20.69 10.36 7.05
N TRP A 130 21.31 9.74 6.03
CA TRP A 130 20.67 9.39 4.77
C TRP A 130 19.50 8.41 4.94
N LYS A 131 19.47 7.70 6.07
CA LYS A 131 18.38 6.80 6.47
C LYS A 131 17.01 7.48 6.47
N TYR A 132 16.92 8.74 6.91
CA TYR A 132 15.65 9.46 6.97
C TYR A 132 15.13 9.85 5.58
N ILE A 133 16.02 10.20 4.65
CA ILE A 133 15.68 10.42 3.24
C ILE A 133 15.19 9.12 2.61
N GLN A 134 15.93 8.04 2.79
CA GLN A 134 15.55 6.71 2.32
C GLN A 134 14.17 6.30 2.83
N MET A 135 13.90 6.56 4.10
CA MET A 135 12.61 6.27 4.75
C MET A 135 11.46 7.10 4.18
N SER A 136 11.69 8.38 3.87
CA SER A 136 10.69 9.23 3.20
C SER A 136 10.43 8.82 1.74
N LEU A 137 11.45 8.35 1.02
CA LEU A 137 11.28 7.80 -0.33
C LEU A 137 10.52 6.46 -0.29
N ASP A 138 10.84 5.59 0.68
CA ASP A 138 10.14 4.31 0.89
C ASP A 138 8.65 4.54 1.18
N SER A 139 8.27 5.60 1.92
CA SER A 139 6.85 5.91 2.14
C SER A 139 6.12 6.30 0.86
N ASN A 140 6.77 7.05 -0.03
CA ASN A 140 6.18 7.42 -1.32
C ASN A 140 5.97 6.21 -2.22
N ILE A 141 6.90 5.25 -2.20
CA ILE A 141 6.72 3.97 -2.90
C ILE A 141 5.58 3.17 -2.27
N SER A 142 5.50 3.12 -0.94
CA SER A 142 4.39 2.45 -0.23
C SER A 142 3.04 3.08 -0.57
N LEU A 143 2.94 4.40 -0.68
CA LEU A 143 1.70 5.07 -1.13
C LEU A 143 1.20 4.51 -2.46
N VAL A 144 2.07 4.48 -3.48
CA VAL A 144 1.72 3.96 -4.81
C VAL A 144 1.34 2.48 -4.73
N GLN A 145 2.04 1.72 -3.88
CA GLN A 145 1.74 0.31 -3.64
C GLN A 145 0.33 0.12 -3.07
N HIS A 146 -0.05 0.85 -2.01
CA HIS A 146 -1.38 0.71 -1.40
C HIS A 146 -2.51 1.16 -2.32
N ILE A 147 -2.29 2.20 -3.13
CA ILE A 147 -3.27 2.61 -4.15
C ILE A 147 -3.42 1.50 -5.20
N SER A 148 -2.31 0.90 -5.63
CA SER A 148 -2.32 -0.19 -6.61
C SER A 148 -2.98 -1.46 -6.06
N THR A 149 -2.73 -1.83 -4.81
CA THR A 149 -3.39 -2.97 -4.17
C THR A 149 -4.88 -2.72 -3.97
N ALA A 150 -5.28 -1.52 -3.53
CA ALA A 150 -6.68 -1.15 -3.42
C ALA A 150 -7.41 -1.22 -4.77
N LEU A 151 -6.77 -0.76 -5.86
CA LEU A 151 -7.28 -0.88 -7.22
C LEU A 151 -7.46 -2.35 -7.64
N LEU A 152 -6.49 -3.22 -7.37
CA LEU A 152 -6.56 -4.64 -7.71
C LEU A 152 -7.66 -5.37 -6.93
N VAL A 153 -7.77 -5.13 -5.62
CA VAL A 153 -8.84 -5.71 -4.78
C VAL A 153 -10.22 -5.21 -5.26
N TYR A 154 -10.31 -3.95 -5.64
CA TYR A 154 -11.52 -3.38 -6.23
C TYR A 154 -11.90 -4.08 -7.55
N LEU A 155 -10.95 -4.24 -8.48
CA LEU A 155 -11.17 -4.91 -9.76
C LEU A 155 -11.56 -6.39 -9.59
N TYR A 156 -10.97 -7.08 -8.60
CA TYR A 156 -11.27 -8.47 -8.30
C TYR A 156 -12.72 -8.67 -7.83
N ASN A 157 -13.23 -7.77 -6.99
CA ASN A 157 -14.59 -7.84 -6.48
C ASN A 157 -15.66 -7.43 -7.52
N ARG A 158 -15.26 -6.93 -8.68
CA ARG A 158 -16.19 -6.53 -9.73
C ARG A 158 -16.57 -7.74 -10.58
N ASN A 159 -17.87 -8.04 -10.64
CA ASN A 159 -18.41 -9.21 -11.35
C ASN A 159 -18.10 -9.24 -12.86
N ASP A 160 -17.84 -8.09 -13.49
CA ASP A 160 -17.54 -7.98 -14.94
C ASP A 160 -16.12 -8.46 -15.31
N THR A 161 -15.29 -8.79 -14.32
CA THR A 161 -13.85 -9.00 -14.52
C THR A 161 -13.47 -10.46 -14.79
N SER A 162 -14.42 -11.35 -15.09
CA SER A 162 -14.20 -12.80 -15.22
C SER A 162 -13.08 -13.18 -16.20
N ARG A 163 -12.89 -12.41 -17.29
CA ARG A 163 -11.81 -12.61 -18.28
C ARG A 163 -10.41 -12.34 -17.71
N TYR A 164 -10.26 -11.35 -16.83
CA TYR A 164 -8.98 -10.90 -16.27
C TYR A 164 -8.78 -11.33 -14.81
N ALA A 165 -9.76 -12.02 -14.21
CA ALA A 165 -9.76 -12.39 -12.80
C ALA A 165 -8.51 -13.18 -12.39
N LYS A 166 -8.03 -14.11 -13.22
CA LYS A 166 -6.81 -14.89 -12.96
C LYS A 166 -5.56 -14.00 -12.90
N SER A 167 -5.44 -13.06 -13.84
CA SER A 167 -4.31 -12.11 -13.87
C SER A 167 -4.34 -11.16 -12.66
N ILE A 168 -5.52 -10.71 -12.25
CA ILE A 168 -5.68 -9.84 -11.08
C ILE A 168 -5.33 -10.61 -9.80
N MET A 169 -5.81 -11.84 -9.65
CA MET A 169 -5.48 -12.69 -8.50
C MET A 169 -3.97 -12.91 -8.40
N PHE A 170 -3.30 -13.19 -9.52
CA PHE A 170 -1.84 -13.31 -9.56
C PHE A 170 -1.13 -12.02 -9.09
N LEU A 171 -1.59 -10.85 -9.53
CA LEU A 171 -1.01 -9.56 -9.11
C LEU A 171 -1.26 -9.27 -7.62
N ILE A 172 -2.44 -9.62 -7.08
CA ILE A 172 -2.75 -9.47 -5.65
C ILE A 172 -1.82 -10.34 -4.81
N ILE A 173 -1.63 -11.60 -5.23
CA ILE A 173 -0.68 -12.51 -4.60
C ILE A 173 0.71 -11.86 -4.62
N LEU A 174 1.18 -11.43 -5.79
CA LEU A 174 2.48 -10.79 -5.94
C LEU A 174 2.66 -9.57 -5.01
N CYS A 175 1.62 -8.77 -4.80
CA CYS A 175 1.63 -7.67 -3.84
C CYS A 175 1.81 -8.12 -2.39
N CYS A 176 1.18 -9.22 -1.98
CA CYS A 176 1.28 -9.76 -0.62
C CYS A 176 2.66 -10.34 -0.33
N TYR A 177 3.33 -10.91 -1.33
CA TYR A 177 4.68 -11.47 -1.20
C TYR A 177 5.80 -10.42 -1.27
N ARG A 178 5.49 -9.14 -1.52
CA ARG A 178 6.48 -8.05 -1.54
C ARG A 178 7.42 -8.01 -0.33
N PRO A 179 6.96 -8.04 0.94
CA PRO A 179 7.86 -8.02 2.09
C PRO A 179 8.83 -9.21 2.10
N LEU A 180 8.34 -10.42 1.80
CA LEU A 180 9.17 -11.62 1.68
C LEU A 180 10.21 -11.49 0.56
N ILE A 181 9.82 -10.99 -0.61
CA ILE A 181 10.76 -10.74 -1.71
C ILE A 181 11.83 -9.74 -1.29
N ALA A 182 11.46 -8.69 -0.54
CA ALA A 182 12.42 -7.72 -0.03
C ALA A 182 13.40 -8.34 0.98
N GLU A 183 12.94 -9.21 1.89
CA GLU A 183 13.81 -9.92 2.83
C GLU A 183 14.78 -10.87 2.12
N ILE A 184 14.32 -11.64 1.14
CA ILE A 184 15.18 -12.50 0.31
C ILE A 184 16.23 -11.68 -0.44
N LEU A 185 15.87 -10.50 -0.95
CA LEU A 185 16.80 -9.61 -1.64
C LEU A 185 17.88 -9.05 -0.70
N VAL A 186 17.53 -8.76 0.56
CA VAL A 186 18.50 -8.33 1.58
C VAL A 186 19.41 -9.47 1.99
N HIS A 187 18.85 -10.61 2.39
CA HIS A 187 19.63 -11.71 2.99
C HIS A 187 20.30 -12.62 1.97
N GLY A 188 19.66 -12.86 0.82
CA GLY A 188 20.19 -13.74 -0.23
C GLY A 188 21.19 -13.05 -1.15
N VAL A 189 20.93 -11.80 -1.54
CA VAL A 189 21.77 -11.05 -2.50
C VAL A 189 22.68 -10.04 -1.80
N GLY A 190 22.41 -9.68 -0.54
CA GLY A 190 23.19 -8.67 0.18
C GLY A 190 22.97 -7.25 -0.37
N LEU A 191 21.78 -6.96 -0.92
CA LEU A 191 21.51 -5.67 -1.54
C LEU A 191 21.60 -4.52 -0.52
N GLY A 192 22.35 -3.48 -0.90
CA GLY A 192 22.44 -2.24 -0.13
C GLY A 192 21.09 -1.49 -0.02
N SER A 193 21.03 -0.54 0.90
CA SER A 193 19.80 0.20 1.21
C SER A 193 19.24 1.00 0.01
N TRP A 194 20.11 1.59 -0.81
CA TRP A 194 19.70 2.35 -2.02
C TRP A 194 19.19 1.46 -3.16
N SER A 195 19.85 0.32 -3.42
CA SER A 195 19.42 -0.61 -4.46
C SER A 195 18.11 -1.31 -4.10
N LEU A 196 17.88 -1.57 -2.81
CA LEU A 196 16.62 -2.10 -2.31
C LEU A 196 15.44 -1.16 -2.56
N ILE A 197 15.61 0.14 -2.32
CA ILE A 197 14.56 1.15 -2.57
C ILE A 197 14.27 1.22 -4.07
N LEU A 198 15.30 1.19 -4.92
CA LEU A 198 15.13 1.18 -6.37
C LEU A 198 14.37 -0.07 -6.82
N CYS A 199 14.72 -1.25 -6.30
CA CYS A 199 14.01 -2.50 -6.63
C CYS A 199 12.54 -2.45 -6.21
N LYS A 200 12.25 -1.96 -4.99
CA LYS A 200 10.88 -1.71 -4.52
C LYS A 200 10.12 -0.77 -5.45
N ALA A 201 10.76 0.32 -5.88
CA ALA A 201 10.15 1.30 -6.78
C ALA A 201 9.81 0.69 -8.14
N LEU A 202 10.74 -0.07 -8.75
CA LEU A 202 10.51 -0.76 -10.02
C LEU A 202 9.38 -1.78 -9.93
N PHE A 203 9.36 -2.58 -8.86
CA PHE A 203 8.33 -3.57 -8.62
C PHE A 203 6.95 -2.93 -8.44
N THR A 204 6.84 -1.89 -7.61
CA THR A 204 5.59 -1.16 -7.41
C THR A 204 5.14 -0.44 -8.69
N SER A 205 6.06 0.13 -9.45
CA SER A 205 5.74 0.76 -10.74
C SER A 205 5.21 -0.26 -11.75
N PHE A 206 5.80 -1.46 -11.81
CA PHE A 206 5.36 -2.53 -12.71
C PHE A 206 3.93 -2.97 -12.37
N ILE A 207 3.64 -3.20 -11.09
CA ILE A 207 2.30 -3.57 -10.62
C ILE A 207 1.30 -2.44 -10.89
N GLY A 208 1.66 -1.20 -10.60
CA GLY A 208 0.79 -0.04 -10.83
C GLY A 208 0.43 0.15 -12.31
N LEU A 209 1.41 0.02 -13.21
CA LEU A 209 1.19 0.14 -14.66
C LEU A 209 0.29 -0.98 -15.20
N ILE A 210 0.48 -2.21 -14.75
CA ILE A 210 -0.38 -3.34 -15.15
C ILE A 210 -1.77 -3.19 -14.54
N GLY A 211 -1.89 -2.79 -13.28
CA GLY A 211 -3.19 -2.54 -12.65
C GLY A 211 -3.99 -1.48 -13.39
N LEU A 212 -3.32 -0.40 -13.82
CA LEU A 212 -3.92 0.68 -14.61
C LEU A 212 -4.31 0.22 -16.01
N SER A 213 -3.48 -0.57 -16.71
CA SER A 213 -3.82 -1.11 -18.03
C SER A 213 -5.03 -2.05 -17.97
N LEU A 214 -5.13 -2.87 -16.92
CA LEU A 214 -6.29 -3.72 -16.65
C LEU A 214 -7.54 -2.88 -16.36
N PHE A 215 -7.41 -1.82 -15.57
CA PHE A 215 -8.53 -0.90 -15.29
C PHE A 215 -9.10 -0.29 -16.59
N TYR A 216 -8.24 0.22 -17.47
CA TYR A 216 -8.67 0.74 -18.77
C TYR A 216 -9.23 -0.36 -19.69
N GLY A 217 -8.64 -1.56 -19.67
CA GLY A 217 -9.13 -2.71 -20.45
C GLY A 217 -10.55 -3.12 -20.05
N VAL A 218 -10.84 -3.15 -18.75
CA VAL A 218 -12.19 -3.44 -18.23
C VAL A 218 -13.19 -2.33 -18.60
N GLN A 219 -12.79 -1.06 -18.53
CA GLN A 219 -13.65 0.07 -18.89
C GLN A 219 -13.96 0.13 -20.40
N SER A 220 -12.97 -0.20 -21.25
CA SER A 220 -13.12 -0.25 -22.70
C SER A 220 -14.09 -1.37 -23.13
N GLY A 221 -13.97 -2.56 -22.51
CA GLY A 221 -14.87 -3.69 -22.78
C GLY A 221 -16.34 -3.36 -22.53
N TYR A 222 -16.63 -2.54 -21.52
CA TYR A 222 -17.98 -2.06 -21.22
C TYR A 222 -18.58 -1.24 -22.37
N SER A 223 -17.81 -0.30 -22.94
CA SER A 223 -18.29 0.60 -24.00
C SER A 223 -18.69 -0.16 -25.27
N THR A 224 -17.98 -1.24 -25.60
CA THR A 224 -18.27 -2.07 -26.77
C THR A 224 -19.56 -2.88 -26.61
N SER A 225 -19.87 -3.34 -25.40
CA SER A 225 -21.09 -4.11 -25.11
C SER A 225 -22.38 -3.27 -25.23
N TYR A 226 -22.35 -1.99 -24.86
CA TYR A 226 -23.51 -1.09 -25.06
C TYR A 226 -23.82 -0.84 -26.53
N LEU A 227 -22.78 -0.67 -27.36
CA LEU A 227 -22.96 -0.48 -28.79
C LEU A 227 -23.57 -1.72 -29.47
N GLN A 228 -23.23 -2.91 -29.00
CA GLN A 228 -23.80 -4.18 -29.50
C GLN A 228 -25.23 -4.45 -29.01
N SER A 229 -25.61 -3.97 -27.82
CA SER A 229 -26.99 -4.09 -27.31
C SER A 229 -27.95 -3.04 -27.91
N SER A 230 -27.43 -2.03 -28.60
CA SER A 230 -28.23 -0.96 -29.23
C SER A 230 -28.49 -1.17 -30.74
N ARG A 231 -28.03 -2.30 -31.31
CA ARG A 231 -28.37 -2.76 -32.66
C ARG A 231 -29.31 -3.95 -32.58
#